data_AF-A0A151E6M4-F1
#
_entry.id   AF-A0A151E6M4-F1
#
_cell.length_a   1.000
_cell.length_b   1.000
_cell.length_c   1.000
_cell.angle_alpha   90.00
_cell.angle_beta   90.00
_cell.angle_gamma   90.00
#
_symmetry.space_group_name_H-M   'P 1'
#
loop_
_entity.id
_entity.type
_entity.pdbx_description
1 polymer ?
#
loop_
_entity_poly.entity_id
_entity_poly.type
_entity_poly.pdbx_seq_one_letter_code
_entity_poly.pdbx_strand_id
1 'polypeptide(L)'
;MKSTSILELMTADHSKILKLLHDVEKSGGLELVSLMKVFDTFEWELEKHIFTEEKAIFTSYNPKNIVEGYKMIPELIQQHNDILNRLRVMRKELLWNRPVQFHEFTELITAHKIFEEVSLYPKLDQELTDQQKQEIIKKIREIVS
;
A
#
# COMPACT_ATOMS: atom_id res chain seq x y z
N MET A 1 7.96 -26.80 1.14
CA MET A 1 7.31 -25.62 0.54
C MET A 1 8.21 -24.42 0.79
N LYS A 2 8.52 -23.59 -0.21
CA LYS A 2 9.26 -22.34 0.04
C LYS A 2 8.40 -21.45 0.96
N SER A 3 9.00 -20.91 2.01
CA SER A 3 8.38 -19.87 2.83
C SER A 3 8.09 -18.67 1.94
N THR A 4 6.84 -18.19 1.91
CA THR A 4 6.51 -16.91 1.27
C THR A 4 7.28 -15.79 1.97
N SER A 5 7.93 -14.90 1.22
CA SER A 5 8.64 -13.74 1.77
C SER A 5 7.72 -12.53 1.97
N ILE A 6 8.18 -11.53 2.74
CA ILE A 6 7.47 -10.24 2.89
C ILE A 6 7.30 -9.59 1.50
N LEU A 7 8.38 -9.52 0.72
CA LEU A 7 8.37 -8.97 -0.65
C LEU A 7 7.31 -9.66 -1.52
N GLU A 8 7.26 -10.99 -1.54
CA GLU A 8 6.28 -11.72 -2.36
C GLU A 8 4.83 -11.42 -1.96
N LEU A 9 4.53 -11.31 -0.66
CA LEU A 9 3.20 -10.96 -0.17
C LEU A 9 2.82 -9.54 -0.56
N MET A 10 3.71 -8.57 -0.31
CA MET A 10 3.41 -7.17 -0.54
C MET A 10 3.37 -6.82 -2.03
N THR A 11 4.22 -7.42 -2.87
CA THR A 11 4.12 -7.24 -4.34
C THR A 11 2.81 -7.80 -4.92
N ALA A 12 2.30 -8.91 -4.37
CA ALA A 12 0.99 -9.41 -4.76
C ALA A 12 -0.13 -8.44 -4.35
N ASP A 13 -0.03 -7.85 -3.16
CA ASP A 13 -0.97 -6.85 -2.66
C ASP A 13 -0.92 -5.55 -3.48
N HIS A 14 0.27 -5.04 -3.80
CA HIS A 14 0.46 -3.93 -4.74
C HIS A 14 -0.20 -4.16 -6.09
N SER A 15 -0.05 -5.37 -6.63
CA SER A 15 -0.67 -5.74 -7.91
C SER A 15 -2.19 -5.73 -7.82
N LYS A 16 -2.75 -6.17 -6.68
CA LYS A 16 -4.19 -6.10 -6.41
C LYS A 16 -4.68 -4.64 -6.33
N ILE A 17 -3.97 -3.78 -5.61
CA ILE A 17 -4.32 -2.35 -5.45
C ILE A 17 -4.33 -1.64 -6.79
N LEU A 18 -3.28 -1.79 -7.61
CA LEU A 18 -3.19 -1.17 -8.94
C LEU A 18 -4.30 -1.66 -9.88
N LYS A 19 -4.65 -2.95 -9.82
CA LYS A 19 -5.78 -3.48 -10.57
C LYS A 19 -7.10 -2.84 -10.12
N LEU A 20 -7.34 -2.74 -8.82
CA LEU A 20 -8.57 -2.12 -8.29
C LEU A 20 -8.66 -0.63 -8.66
N LEU A 21 -7.54 0.10 -8.63
CA LEU A 21 -7.49 1.49 -9.10
C LEU A 21 -7.87 1.59 -10.59
N HIS A 22 -7.34 0.69 -11.42
CA HIS A 22 -7.70 0.61 -12.83
C HIS A 22 -9.19 0.29 -13.04
N ASP A 23 -9.76 -0.61 -12.24
CA ASP A 23 -11.18 -0.96 -12.28
C ASP A 23 -12.06 0.26 -11.94
N VAL A 24 -11.65 1.11 -10.99
CA VAL A 24 -12.32 2.39 -10.70
C VAL A 24 -12.25 3.33 -11.91
N GLU A 25 -11.07 3.52 -12.50
CA GLU A 25 -10.89 4.38 -13.68
C GLU A 25 -11.79 3.92 -14.86
N LYS A 26 -11.87 2.61 -15.09
CA LYS A 26 -12.69 2.01 -16.15
C LYS A 26 -14.18 2.00 -15.85
N SER A 27 -14.58 2.26 -14.60
CA SER A 27 -15.97 2.39 -14.19
C SER A 27 -16.58 3.76 -14.54
N GLY A 28 -15.83 4.62 -15.25
CA GLY A 28 -16.36 5.86 -15.80
C GLY A 28 -17.61 5.64 -16.66
N GLY A 29 -18.67 6.39 -16.39
CA GLY A 29 -19.95 6.28 -17.09
C GLY A 29 -20.95 5.29 -16.46
N LEU A 30 -20.56 4.58 -15.39
CA LEU A 30 -21.53 3.87 -14.55
C LEU A 30 -22.36 4.86 -13.72
N GLU A 31 -23.56 4.41 -13.32
CA GLU A 31 -24.36 5.09 -12.29
C GLU A 31 -23.55 5.25 -11.00
N LEU A 32 -23.74 6.38 -10.30
CA LEU A 32 -22.95 6.78 -9.14
C LEU A 32 -22.87 5.67 -8.07
N VAL A 33 -23.98 4.98 -7.79
CA VAL A 33 -24.03 3.89 -6.81
C VAL A 33 -23.09 2.73 -7.19
N SER A 34 -23.05 2.36 -8.47
CA SER A 34 -22.19 1.29 -8.97
C SER A 34 -20.73 1.71 -8.96
N LEU A 35 -20.43 2.95 -9.38
CA LEU A 35 -19.09 3.51 -9.33
C LEU A 35 -18.54 3.57 -7.90
N MET A 36 -19.34 4.06 -6.95
CA MET A 36 -18.94 4.14 -5.56
C MET A 36 -18.68 2.77 -4.94
N LYS A 37 -19.42 1.72 -5.33
CA LYS A 37 -19.14 0.36 -4.86
C LYS A 37 -17.75 -0.14 -5.29
N VAL A 38 -17.33 0.16 -6.52
CA VAL A 38 -15.99 -0.19 -7.01
C VAL A 38 -14.93 0.64 -6.27
N PHE A 39 -15.18 1.94 -6.09
CA PHE A 39 -14.29 2.83 -5.35
C PHE A 39 -14.12 2.41 -3.88
N ASP A 40 -15.19 2.06 -3.18
CA ASP A 40 -15.13 1.65 -1.77
C ASP A 40 -14.33 0.34 -1.60
N THR A 41 -14.41 -0.57 -2.59
CA THR A 41 -13.57 -1.78 -2.59
C THR A 41 -12.10 -1.42 -2.77
N PHE A 42 -11.79 -0.52 -3.70
CA PHE A 42 -10.43 -0.04 -3.91
C PHE A 42 -9.87 0.65 -2.67
N GLU A 43 -10.62 1.60 -2.11
CA GLU A 43 -10.21 2.33 -0.92
C GLU A 43 -9.95 1.38 0.26
N TRP A 44 -10.88 0.48 0.54
CA TRP A 44 -10.74 -0.47 1.65
C TRP A 44 -9.43 -1.26 1.55
N GLU A 45 -9.10 -1.74 0.36
CA GLU A 45 -7.87 -2.52 0.15
C GLU A 45 -6.61 -1.66 0.24
N LEU A 46 -6.64 -0.41 -0.23
CA LEU A 46 -5.52 0.53 -0.10
C LEU A 46 -5.30 0.95 1.37
N GLU A 47 -6.35 1.24 2.13
CA GLU A 47 -6.24 1.57 3.55
C GLU A 47 -5.74 0.37 4.36
N LYS A 48 -6.23 -0.84 4.04
CA LYS A 48 -5.79 -2.09 4.66
C LYS A 48 -4.32 -2.39 4.36
N HIS A 49 -3.87 -2.12 3.14
CA HIS A 49 -2.46 -2.23 2.76
C HIS A 49 -1.58 -1.33 3.63
N ILE A 50 -1.85 -0.02 3.64
CA ILE A 50 -1.12 0.96 4.46
C ILE A 50 -1.12 0.56 5.95
N PHE A 51 -2.28 0.15 6.47
CA PHE A 51 -2.38 -0.32 7.85
C PHE A 51 -1.51 -1.56 8.11
N THR A 52 -1.48 -2.50 7.16
CA THR A 52 -0.66 -3.71 7.25
C THR A 52 0.81 -3.36 7.36
N GLU A 53 1.30 -2.45 6.54
CA GLU A 53 2.70 -2.02 6.58
C GLU A 53 3.03 -1.33 7.90
N GLU A 54 2.22 -0.36 8.29
CA GLU A 54 2.47 0.39 9.51
C GLU A 54 2.43 -0.50 10.75
N LYS A 55 1.48 -1.43 10.84
CA LYS A 55 1.25 -2.23 12.05
C LYS A 55 1.98 -3.55 12.07
N ALA A 56 2.19 -4.21 10.93
CA ALA A 56 2.91 -5.47 10.87
C ALA A 56 4.40 -5.26 10.61
N ILE A 57 4.75 -4.37 9.68
CA ILE A 57 6.13 -4.21 9.18
C ILE A 57 6.87 -3.16 9.99
N PHE A 58 6.41 -1.90 9.98
CA PHE A 58 7.16 -0.77 10.53
C PHE A 58 7.35 -0.87 12.04
N THR A 59 6.33 -1.32 12.79
CA THR A 59 6.47 -1.55 14.24
C THR A 59 7.43 -2.70 14.59
N SER A 60 7.65 -3.62 13.66
CA SER A 60 8.55 -4.77 13.85
C SER A 60 9.97 -4.48 13.36
N TYR A 61 10.19 -3.38 12.65
CA TYR A 61 11.48 -2.98 12.14
C TYR A 61 12.29 -2.20 13.18
N ASN A 62 13.42 -2.77 13.60
CA ASN A 62 14.37 -2.13 14.52
C ASN A 62 15.77 -2.12 13.87
N PRO A 63 16.06 -1.12 13.02
CA PRO A 63 17.29 -1.09 12.24
C PRO A 63 18.53 -0.98 13.12
N LYS A 64 19.57 -1.77 12.80
CA LYS A 64 20.89 -1.62 13.43
C LYS A 64 21.57 -0.31 13.02
N ASN A 65 21.41 0.09 11.76
CA ASN A 65 21.87 1.40 11.28
C ASN A 65 20.77 2.44 11.51
N ILE A 66 20.86 3.09 12.67
CA ILE A 66 19.89 4.09 13.14
C ILE A 66 19.76 5.25 12.14
N VAL A 67 20.82 5.66 11.43
CA VAL A 67 20.80 6.88 10.60
C VAL A 67 20.03 6.69 9.30
N GLU A 68 20.17 5.54 8.63
CA GLU A 68 19.46 5.26 7.37
C GLU A 68 18.11 4.58 7.60
N GLY A 69 18.03 3.64 8.55
CA GLY A 69 16.79 2.92 8.84
C GLY A 69 15.68 3.85 9.35
N TYR A 70 16.04 4.84 10.19
CA TYR A 70 15.08 5.83 10.68
C TYR A 70 14.74 6.93 9.65
N LYS A 71 15.37 6.98 8.48
CA LYS A 71 14.97 7.93 7.42
C LYS A 71 13.88 7.37 6.51
N MET A 72 13.94 6.08 6.19
CA MET A 72 12.98 5.45 5.29
C MET A 72 11.56 5.39 5.88
N ILE A 73 11.43 5.05 7.16
CA ILE A 73 10.10 4.91 7.78
C ILE A 73 9.34 6.24 7.84
N PRO A 74 9.92 7.36 8.30
CA PRO A 74 9.24 8.66 8.23
C PRO A 74 8.89 9.10 6.80
N GLU A 75 9.75 8.80 5.82
CA GLU A 75 9.46 9.08 4.40
C GLU A 75 8.24 8.29 3.92
N LEU A 76 8.16 6.99 4.23
CA LEU A 76 7.02 6.14 3.91
C LEU A 76 5.73 6.61 4.59
N ILE A 77 5.80 6.97 5.88
CA ILE A 77 4.65 7.55 6.58
C ILE A 77 4.18 8.85 5.90
N GLN A 78 5.10 9.68 5.41
CA GLN A 78 4.73 10.87 4.65
C GLN A 78 4.04 10.49 3.33
N GLN A 79 4.60 9.53 2.58
CA GLN A 79 3.97 9.01 1.36
C GLN A 79 2.56 8.45 1.62
N HIS A 80 2.36 7.68 2.70
CA HIS A 80 1.05 7.17 3.11
C HIS A 80 0.06 8.30 3.37
N ASN A 81 0.48 9.34 4.09
CA ASN A 81 -0.37 10.50 4.35
C ASN A 81 -0.78 11.20 3.06
N ASP A 82 0.15 11.37 2.12
CA ASP A 82 -0.12 11.99 0.82
C ASP A 82 -1.10 11.14 -0.01
N ILE A 83 -0.90 9.81 -0.03
CA ILE A 83 -1.80 8.85 -0.67
C ILE A 83 -3.21 8.93 -0.08
N LEU A 84 -3.35 8.84 1.24
CA LEU A 84 -4.66 8.87 1.92
C LEU A 84 -5.35 10.23 1.76
N ASN A 85 -4.60 11.32 1.77
CA ASN A 85 -5.16 12.65 1.51
C ASN A 85 -5.68 12.75 0.08
N ARG A 86 -4.93 12.25 -0.91
CA ARG A 86 -5.38 12.24 -2.30
C ARG A 86 -6.59 11.33 -2.50
N LEU A 87 -6.63 10.16 -1.86
CA LEU A 87 -7.76 9.24 -1.89
C LEU A 87 -9.06 9.91 -1.40
N ARG A 88 -8.99 10.67 -0.30
CA ARG A 88 -10.12 11.46 0.21
C ARG A 88 -10.59 12.54 -0.76
N VAL A 89 -9.66 13.16 -1.50
CA VAL A 89 -10.00 14.13 -2.55
C VAL A 89 -10.71 13.43 -3.71
N MET A 90 -10.19 12.29 -4.18
CA MET A 90 -10.81 11.50 -5.25
C MET A 90 -12.24 11.08 -4.90
N ARG A 91 -12.49 10.63 -3.67
CA ARG A 91 -13.87 10.33 -3.23
C ARG A 91 -14.80 11.53 -3.41
N LYS A 92 -14.38 12.71 -2.96
CA LYS A 92 -15.20 13.93 -3.07
C LYS A 92 -15.45 14.31 -4.51
N GLU A 93 -14.44 14.16 -5.37
CA GLU A 93 -14.57 14.40 -6.82
C GLU A 93 -15.59 13.45 -7.44
N LEU A 94 -15.54 12.15 -7.14
CA LEU A 94 -16.52 11.17 -7.63
C LEU A 94 -17.96 11.50 -7.15
N LEU A 95 -18.13 11.79 -5.86
CA LEU A 95 -19.44 12.15 -5.30
C LEU A 95 -20.03 13.43 -5.89
N TRP A 96 -19.18 14.36 -6.31
CA TRP A 96 -19.58 15.61 -6.95
C TRP A 96 -19.56 15.55 -8.48
N ASN A 97 -19.36 14.36 -9.07
CA ASN A 97 -19.24 14.16 -10.50
C ASN A 97 -18.22 15.11 -11.16
N ARG A 98 -17.06 15.27 -10.50
CA ARG A 98 -15.93 16.08 -10.97
C ARG A 98 -14.85 15.17 -11.57
N PRO A 99 -14.03 15.70 -12.50
CA PRO A 99 -12.89 14.96 -13.02
C PRO A 99 -11.93 14.55 -11.90
N VAL A 100 -11.55 13.27 -11.90
CA VAL A 100 -10.54 12.69 -11.00
C VAL A 100 -9.24 12.53 -11.77
N GLN A 101 -8.10 12.95 -11.23
CA GLN A 101 -6.80 12.69 -11.87
C GLN A 101 -6.29 11.30 -11.51
N PHE A 102 -6.80 10.27 -12.19
CA PHE A 102 -6.37 8.88 -11.99
C PHE A 102 -4.91 8.65 -12.35
N HIS A 103 -4.41 9.33 -13.38
CA HIS A 103 -3.02 9.19 -13.83
C HIS A 103 -2.03 9.61 -12.75
N GLU A 104 -2.17 10.83 -12.21
CA GLU A 104 -1.33 11.35 -11.12
C GLU A 104 -1.35 10.43 -9.89
N PHE A 105 -2.52 9.90 -9.53
CA PHE A 105 -2.62 9.00 -8.40
C PHE A 105 -1.98 7.63 -8.67
N THR A 106 -2.11 7.12 -9.90
CA THR A 106 -1.44 5.89 -10.32
C THR A 106 0.09 6.04 -10.27
N GLU A 107 0.62 7.19 -10.70
CA GLU A 107 2.04 7.50 -10.58
C GLU A 107 2.50 7.54 -9.12
N LEU A 108 1.71 8.15 -8.24
CA LEU A 108 1.98 8.21 -6.80
C LEU A 108 2.07 6.80 -6.18
N ILE A 109 1.06 5.95 -6.41
CA ILE A 109 1.04 4.56 -5.91
C ILE A 109 2.21 3.75 -6.51
N THR A 110 2.52 3.95 -7.79
CA THR A 110 3.61 3.24 -8.46
C THR A 110 4.98 3.64 -7.90
N ALA A 111 5.20 4.93 -7.65
CA ALA A 111 6.44 5.42 -7.05
C ALA A 111 6.64 4.87 -5.63
N HIS A 112 5.59 4.90 -4.81
CA HIS A 112 5.57 4.33 -3.46
C HIS A 112 5.92 2.83 -3.48
N LYS A 113 5.19 2.04 -4.27
CA LYS A 113 5.47 0.61 -4.53
C LYS A 113 6.93 0.35 -4.92
N ILE A 114 7.47 1.12 -5.87
CA ILE A 114 8.85 0.93 -6.36
C ILE A 114 9.85 1.18 -5.23
N PHE A 115 9.64 2.24 -4.45
CA PHE A 115 10.52 2.55 -3.33
C PHE A 115 10.56 1.39 -2.34
N GLU A 116 9.42 0.78 -2.01
CA GLU A 116 9.35 -0.32 -1.07
C GLU A 116 9.96 -1.62 -1.60
N GLU A 117 9.61 -2.00 -2.83
CA GLU A 117 10.07 -3.24 -3.44
C GLU A 117 11.57 -3.23 -3.74
N VAL A 118 12.14 -2.05 -4.06
CA VAL A 118 13.56 -1.91 -4.41
C VAL A 118 14.41 -1.54 -3.19
N SER A 119 13.85 -0.85 -2.20
CA SER A 119 14.62 -0.30 -1.07
C SER A 119 14.22 -0.94 0.27
N LEU A 120 12.96 -0.83 0.67
CA LEU A 120 12.52 -1.26 2.00
C LEU A 120 12.60 -2.78 2.17
N TYR A 121 11.82 -3.54 1.41
CA TYR A 121 11.70 -4.98 1.63
C TYR A 121 13.02 -5.74 1.45
N PRO A 122 13.89 -5.41 0.47
CA PRO A 122 15.23 -5.99 0.40
C PRO A 122 16.07 -5.70 1.65
N LYS A 123 15.99 -4.48 2.20
CA LYS A 123 16.70 -4.13 3.44
C LYS A 123 16.16 -4.87 4.66
N LEU A 124 14.85 -5.05 4.75
CA LEU A 124 14.24 -5.91 5.77
C LEU A 124 14.73 -7.36 5.66
N ASP A 125 14.84 -7.88 4.44
CA ASP A 125 15.33 -9.24 4.21
C ASP A 125 16.80 -9.40 4.65
N GLN A 126 17.62 -8.37 4.48
CA GLN A 126 19.03 -8.39 4.89
C GLN A 126 19.22 -8.19 6.40
N GLU A 127 18.41 -7.34 7.03
CA GLU A 127 18.63 -6.93 8.42
C GLU A 127 17.90 -7.79 9.46
N LEU A 128 16.77 -8.40 9.09
CA LEU A 128 15.96 -9.19 10.00
C LEU A 128 16.41 -10.64 10.05
N THR A 129 16.29 -11.24 11.25
CA THR A 129 16.43 -12.69 11.41
C THR A 129 15.22 -13.42 10.82
N ASP A 130 15.37 -14.71 10.51
CA ASP A 130 14.26 -15.51 9.99
C ASP A 130 13.06 -15.52 10.94
N GLN A 131 13.29 -15.56 12.25
CA GLN A 131 12.22 -15.49 13.24
C GLN A 131 11.44 -14.17 13.14
N GLN A 132 12.13 -13.04 13.02
CA GLN A 132 11.47 -11.74 12.86
C GLN A 132 10.67 -11.67 11.56
N LYS A 133 11.21 -12.21 10.45
CA LYS A 133 10.48 -12.29 9.17
C LYS A 133 9.20 -13.11 9.31
N GLN A 134 9.27 -14.27 9.97
CA GLN A 134 8.09 -15.12 10.19
C GLN A 134 7.02 -14.44 11.05
N GLU A 135 7.42 -13.70 12.09
CA GLU A 135 6.46 -12.92 12.89
C GLU A 135 5.78 -11.82 12.08
N ILE A 136 6.53 -11.10 11.23
CA ILE A 136 5.95 -10.10 10.33
C ILE A 136 4.98 -10.77 9.34
N ILE A 137 5.39 -11.87 8.69
CA ILE A 137 4.55 -12.62 7.75
C ILE A 137 3.26 -13.09 8.43
N LYS A 138 3.34 -13.56 9.67
CA LYS A 138 2.18 -13.97 10.45
C LYS A 138 1.23 -12.79 10.68
N LYS A 139 1.73 -11.64 11.13
CA LYS A 139 0.91 -10.42 11.30
C LYS A 139 0.29 -9.93 10.00
N ILE A 140 1.03 -9.95 8.88
CA ILE A 140 0.50 -9.60 7.56
C ILE A 140 -0.69 -10.51 7.23
N ARG A 141 -0.54 -11.82 7.42
CA ARG A 141 -1.62 -12.78 7.15
C ARG A 141 -2.83 -12.52 8.05
N GLU A 142 -2.67 -12.16 9.32
CA GLU A 142 -3.79 -11.85 10.21
C GLU A 142 -4.65 -10.66 9.73
N ILE A 143 -4.06 -9.74 8.95
CA ILE A 143 -4.75 -8.54 8.45
C ILE A 143 -5.28 -8.75 7.02
N VAL A 144 -4.51 -9.42 6.17
CA VAL A 144 -4.81 -9.57 4.73
C VAL A 144 -5.74 -10.76 4.44
N SER A 145 -5.84 -11.74 5.35
CA SER A 145 -6.69 -12.94 5.21
C SER A 145 -8.18 -12.64 5.05
#